data_AF-A0A3M6U852-F1
#
_entry.id   AF-A0A3M6U852-F1
#
_cell.length_a   1.000
_cell.length_b   1.000
_cell.length_c   1.000
_cell.angle_alpha   90.00
_cell.angle_beta   90.00
_cell.angle_gamma   90.00
#
_symmetry.space_group_name_H-M   'P 1'
#
loop_
_entity.id
_entity.type
_entity.pdbx_description
1 polymer ?
#
loop_
_entity_poly.entity_id
_entity_poly.type
_entity_poly.pdbx_seq_one_letter_code
_entity_poly.pdbx_strand_id
1 'polypeptide(L)'
;MVVDDDLVHQFGKKGNMSENIPFKLATECDAALNTAGQAFTPISTAFCPHDLGWSEYLTLMAAIRRVTDRTGFFWYFSDAFHDNSTAHIPKWMDTLHEMCLELLSCARDGKCQQFENVMAEFVREHVNKRYVGIVEVVFPNMGGDVSKEKAGTITETVRPKGMRSIMLMSAVGSAIVGFLLVVLIAAILYRKKHRPGDKKLQVLQANHPCVDYGKA
;
A
#
# COMPACT_ATOMS: atom_id res chain seq x y z
N MET A 1 11.22 17.77 6.97
CA MET A 1 10.58 18.33 8.17
C MET A 1 11.64 18.19 9.25
N VAL A 2 12.30 19.30 9.58
CA VAL A 2 13.37 19.38 10.58
C VAL A 2 12.85 20.33 11.66
N VAL A 3 12.98 19.96 12.93
CA VAL A 3 12.64 20.80 14.08
C VAL A 3 13.95 21.20 14.76
N ASP A 4 14.17 22.49 14.93
CA ASP A 4 15.27 23.05 15.73
C ASP A 4 14.72 23.58 17.06
N ASP A 5 15.16 22.98 18.18
CA ASP A 5 14.63 23.26 19.52
C ASP A 5 15.03 24.66 20.04
N ASP A 6 16.06 25.30 19.49
CA ASP A 6 16.56 26.61 19.96
C ASP A 6 15.79 27.83 19.38
N LEU A 7 14.81 27.61 18.49
CA LEU A 7 14.09 28.67 17.76
C LEU A 7 12.59 28.79 18.10
N VAL A 8 12.07 28.04 19.07
CA VAL A 8 10.61 27.95 19.28
C VAL A 8 10.09 28.97 20.30
N HIS A 9 9.34 29.97 19.81
CA HIS A 9 8.52 30.87 20.62
C HIS A 9 7.02 30.59 20.45
N GLN A 10 6.27 30.41 21.54
CA GLN A 10 4.81 30.30 21.49
C GLN A 10 4.19 31.63 21.01
N PHE A 11 3.43 31.58 19.91
CA PHE A 11 2.58 32.69 19.48
C PHE A 11 1.11 32.47 19.91
N GLY A 12 0.62 33.31 20.83
CA GLY A 12 -0.79 33.34 21.25
C GLY A 12 -1.02 34.18 22.51
N LYS A 13 -2.15 34.89 22.61
CA LYS A 13 -2.56 35.61 23.84
C LYS A 13 -3.21 34.63 24.82
N LYS A 14 -2.74 34.64 26.07
CA LYS A 14 -3.27 33.83 27.18
C LYS A 14 -4.72 34.24 27.50
N GLY A 15 -5.67 33.39 27.12
CA GLY A 15 -7.10 33.46 27.50
C GLY A 15 -7.56 32.09 27.99
N ASN A 16 -8.80 32.00 28.51
CA ASN A 16 -9.41 30.75 29.01
C ASN A 16 -9.53 29.71 27.89
N MET A 17 -8.48 28.94 27.68
CA MET A 17 -8.40 27.84 26.72
C MET A 17 -8.52 26.54 27.51
N SER A 18 -9.50 25.70 27.15
CA SER A 18 -9.48 24.29 27.54
C SER A 18 -8.21 23.68 26.96
N GLU A 19 -7.35 23.13 27.81
CA GLU A 19 -6.17 22.35 27.39
C GLU A 19 -6.64 21.13 26.60
N ASN A 20 -6.79 21.28 25.29
CA ASN A 20 -6.79 20.16 24.38
C ASN A 20 -5.33 19.71 24.24
N ILE A 21 -5.12 18.39 24.36
CA ILE A 21 -3.82 17.73 24.32
C ILE A 21 -2.95 18.37 23.22
N PRO A 22 -1.82 19.02 23.57
CA PRO A 22 -0.98 19.66 22.58
C PRO A 22 -0.38 18.60 21.67
N PHE A 23 -0.87 18.51 20.44
CA PHE A 23 -0.16 17.79 19.40
C PHE A 23 1.03 18.66 19.02
N LYS A 24 2.25 18.17 19.25
CA LYS A 24 3.44 18.74 18.62
C LYS A 24 3.27 18.51 17.11
N LEU A 25 2.80 19.53 16.38
CA LEU A 25 3.05 19.58 14.94
C LEU A 25 4.57 19.64 14.80
N ALA A 26 5.17 18.56 14.30
CA ALA A 26 6.62 18.44 14.16
C ALA A 26 7.15 19.30 13.01
N THR A 27 6.57 20.47 12.75
CA THR A 27 6.86 21.26 11.55
C THR A 27 6.84 22.74 11.84
N GLU A 28 7.90 23.41 11.38
CA GLU A 28 8.00 24.87 11.33
C GLU A 28 7.40 25.43 10.04
N CYS A 29 6.91 24.57 9.13
CA CYS A 29 6.33 24.99 7.87
C CYS A 29 4.86 25.36 8.06
N ASP A 30 4.44 26.45 7.42
CA ASP A 30 3.03 26.82 7.34
C ASP A 30 2.19 25.63 6.84
N ALA A 31 1.18 25.25 7.62
CA ALA A 31 0.25 24.23 7.21
C ALA A 31 -0.76 24.83 6.21
N ALA A 32 -0.90 24.20 5.05
CA ALA A 32 -1.95 24.49 4.10
C ALA A 32 -3.27 23.84 4.56
N LEU A 33 -4.40 24.48 4.26
CA LEU A 33 -5.73 23.92 4.52
C LEU A 33 -6.30 23.32 3.23
N ASN A 34 -6.86 22.12 3.31
CA ASN A 34 -7.67 21.58 2.21
C ASN A 34 -9.09 22.19 2.22
N THR A 35 -9.90 21.84 1.21
CA THR A 35 -11.30 22.31 1.09
C THR A 35 -12.22 21.86 2.23
N ALA A 36 -11.80 20.85 3.01
CA ALA A 36 -12.50 20.37 4.20
C ALA A 36 -11.96 21.00 5.51
N GLY A 37 -11.07 22.00 5.42
CA GLY A 37 -10.49 22.68 6.59
C GLY A 37 -9.44 21.86 7.34
N GLN A 38 -8.92 20.77 6.76
CA GLN A 38 -7.89 19.96 7.38
C GLN A 38 -6.51 20.51 7.02
N ALA A 39 -5.65 20.66 8.04
CA ALA A 39 -4.28 21.12 7.89
C ALA A 39 -3.35 20.02 7.35
N PHE A 40 -2.49 20.38 6.41
CA PHE A 40 -1.40 19.54 5.92
C PHE A 40 -0.16 20.37 5.64
N THR A 41 1.02 19.78 5.83
CA THR A 41 2.30 20.44 5.58
C THR A 41 2.85 19.98 4.24
N PRO A 42 3.18 20.89 3.32
CA PRO A 42 3.85 20.51 2.08
C PRO A 42 5.14 19.70 2.37
N ILE A 43 5.41 18.71 1.52
CA ILE A 43 6.69 18.00 1.55
C ILE A 43 7.75 18.95 0.98
N SER A 44 8.85 19.13 1.70
CA SER A 44 9.94 20.00 1.26
C SER A 44 10.57 19.48 -0.03
N THR A 45 10.92 20.40 -0.94
CA THR A 45 11.68 20.09 -2.15
C THR A 45 13.10 19.61 -1.85
N ALA A 46 13.60 19.84 -0.63
CA ALA A 46 14.82 19.22 -0.14
C ALA A 46 14.67 17.70 0.03
N PHE A 47 13.47 17.19 0.29
CA PHE A 47 13.19 15.75 0.35
C PHE A 47 12.77 15.19 -1.01
N CYS A 48 11.79 15.79 -1.67
CA CYS A 48 11.32 15.35 -2.98
C CYS A 48 11.56 16.45 -4.02
N PRO A 49 12.45 16.25 -5.00
CA PRO A 49 12.86 17.33 -5.91
C PRO A 49 11.82 17.69 -6.98
N HIS A 50 10.74 16.93 -7.11
CA HIS A 50 9.71 17.11 -8.12
C HIS A 50 8.36 17.42 -7.49
N ASP A 51 7.52 18.14 -8.25
CA ASP A 51 6.13 18.38 -7.86
C ASP A 51 5.38 17.04 -7.84
N LEU A 52 4.74 16.75 -6.71
CA LEU A 52 3.98 15.53 -6.50
C LEU A 52 2.53 15.75 -6.93
N GLY A 53 2.00 14.85 -7.76
CA GLY A 53 0.55 14.76 -7.96
C GLY A 53 -0.16 14.42 -6.64
N TRP A 54 -1.45 14.76 -6.52
CA TRP A 54 -2.16 14.57 -5.25
C TRP A 54 -2.17 13.12 -4.74
N SER A 55 -2.30 12.16 -5.66
CA SER A 55 -2.21 10.73 -5.35
C SER A 55 -0.81 10.33 -4.83
N GLU A 56 0.25 10.87 -5.43
CA GLU A 56 1.63 10.58 -5.05
C GLU A 56 1.96 11.18 -3.69
N TYR A 57 1.55 12.42 -3.46
CA TYR A 57 1.66 13.09 -2.17
C TYR A 57 0.98 12.29 -1.05
N LEU A 58 -0.27 11.87 -1.24
CA LEU A 58 -1.00 11.09 -0.24
C LEU A 58 -0.36 9.71 0.00
N THR A 59 0.12 9.07 -1.06
CA THR A 59 0.82 7.78 -0.98
C THR A 59 2.10 7.91 -0.18
N LEU A 60 2.92 8.92 -0.48
CA LEU A 60 4.17 9.19 0.19
C LEU A 60 3.96 9.55 1.67
N MET A 61 3.02 10.45 1.97
CA MET A 61 2.69 10.82 3.35
C MET A 61 2.17 9.64 4.16
N ALA A 62 1.34 8.77 3.57
CA ALA A 62 0.87 7.56 4.23
C ALA A 62 2.03 6.59 4.50
N ALA A 63 2.98 6.45 3.58
CA ALA A 63 4.15 5.59 3.75
C ALA A 63 5.09 6.11 4.84
N ILE A 64 5.42 7.41 4.82
CA ILE A 64 6.22 8.08 5.87
C ILE A 64 5.58 7.85 7.24
N ARG A 65 4.27 8.12 7.37
CA ARG A 65 3.55 7.92 8.63
C ARG A 65 3.66 6.50 9.16
N ARG A 66 3.53 5.48 8.31
CA ARG A 66 3.64 4.08 8.75
C ARG A 66 5.03 3.71 9.28
N VAL A 67 6.09 4.32 8.74
CA VAL A 67 7.45 4.14 9.27
C VAL A 67 7.58 4.85 10.61
N THR A 68 7.19 6.12 10.68
CA THR A 68 7.31 6.94 11.90
C THR A 68 6.40 6.46 13.03
N ASP A 69 5.24 5.90 12.73
CA ASP A 69 4.33 5.32 13.73
C ASP A 69 4.97 4.13 14.46
N ARG A 70 5.92 3.43 13.81
CA ARG A 70 6.64 2.30 14.43
C ARG A 70 7.95 2.69 15.08
N THR A 71 8.62 3.73 14.57
CA THR A 71 9.99 4.11 14.98
C THR A 71 10.05 5.39 15.81
N GLY A 72 8.97 6.16 15.88
CA GLY A 72 8.89 7.45 16.54
C GLY A 72 9.24 8.63 15.63
N PHE A 73 9.28 9.81 16.24
CA PHE A 73 9.39 11.10 15.54
C PHE A 73 10.83 11.56 15.27
N PHE A 74 11.86 10.78 15.64
CA PHE A 74 13.25 11.24 15.53
C PHE A 74 13.68 11.55 14.10
N TRP A 75 13.01 10.99 13.10
CA TRP A 75 13.23 11.29 11.67
C TRP A 75 13.06 12.77 11.33
N TYR A 76 12.44 13.54 12.22
CA TYR A 76 12.19 14.96 12.06
C TYR A 76 13.16 15.85 12.83
N PHE A 77 14.16 15.29 13.52
CA PHE A 77 15.17 16.06 14.23
C PHE A 77 16.46 16.09 13.40
N SER A 78 17.00 17.29 13.13
CA SER A 78 18.28 17.42 12.41
C SER A 78 19.41 16.72 13.14
N ASP A 79 19.40 16.79 14.48
CA ASP A 79 20.38 16.17 15.37
C ASP A 79 20.30 14.64 15.41
N ALA A 80 19.33 14.02 14.72
CA ALA A 80 19.27 12.58 14.55
C ALA A 80 20.24 12.06 13.48
N PHE A 81 20.77 12.95 12.65
CA PHE A 81 21.60 12.61 11.51
C PHE A 81 22.99 13.26 11.59
N HIS A 82 23.93 12.73 10.81
CA HIS A 82 25.28 13.28 10.68
C HIS A 82 25.83 13.10 9.27
N ASP A 83 26.69 14.03 8.87
CA ASP A 83 27.53 13.84 7.69
C ASP A 83 28.64 12.84 8.01
N ASN A 84 28.97 12.01 7.04
CA ASN A 84 29.97 10.95 7.17
C ASN A 84 30.87 10.96 5.93
N SER A 85 32.10 11.44 6.08
CA SER A 85 33.05 11.59 4.96
C SER A 85 33.47 10.28 4.29
N THR A 86 33.18 9.14 4.93
CA THR A 86 33.49 7.80 4.42
C THR A 86 32.28 7.06 3.85
N ALA A 87 31.08 7.65 3.98
CA ALA A 87 29.84 7.13 3.42
C ALA A 87 29.84 7.18 1.89
N HIS A 88 28.95 6.42 1.27
CA HIS A 88 28.77 6.47 -0.19
C HIS A 88 28.35 7.86 -0.66
N ILE A 89 27.46 8.50 0.11
CA ILE A 89 27.03 9.88 -0.08
C ILE A 89 27.43 10.66 1.18
N PRO A 90 28.47 11.51 1.16
CA PRO A 90 29.02 12.06 2.41
C PRO A 90 28.07 12.92 3.24
N LYS A 91 27.18 13.67 2.59
CA LYS A 91 26.21 14.52 3.26
C LYS A 91 24.86 13.84 3.32
N TRP A 92 24.30 13.73 4.52
CA TRP A 92 23.05 12.98 4.70
C TRP A 92 21.88 13.61 3.95
N MET A 93 21.86 14.95 3.82
CA MET A 93 20.81 15.65 3.07
C MET A 93 20.78 15.27 1.59
N ASP A 94 21.94 14.90 1.03
CA ASP A 94 22.05 14.58 -0.40
C ASP A 94 21.43 13.21 -0.73
N THR A 95 21.14 12.36 0.27
CA THR A 95 20.45 11.07 0.08
C THR A 95 18.93 11.22 0.00
N LEU A 96 18.37 12.37 0.41
CA LEU A 96 16.93 12.53 0.62
C LEU A 96 16.13 12.39 -0.67
N HIS A 97 16.67 12.89 -1.79
CA HIS A 97 16.01 12.81 -3.09
C HIS A 97 15.83 11.38 -3.56
N GLU A 98 16.88 10.57 -3.47
CA GLU A 98 16.82 9.13 -3.80
C GLU A 98 15.84 8.42 -2.86
N MET A 99 15.90 8.71 -1.56
CA MET A 99 14.97 8.14 -0.57
C MET A 99 13.51 8.44 -0.91
N CYS A 100 13.19 9.68 -1.30
CA CYS A 100 11.83 10.03 -1.73
C CYS A 100 11.38 9.23 -2.96
N LEU A 101 12.22 9.18 -4.00
CA LEU A 101 11.91 8.51 -5.26
C LEU A 101 11.68 7.00 -5.06
N GLU A 102 12.56 6.36 -4.30
CA GLU A 102 12.48 4.92 -4.04
C GLU A 102 11.32 4.58 -3.11
N LEU A 103 11.04 5.42 -2.10
CA LEU A 103 9.87 5.26 -1.25
C LEU A 103 8.58 5.34 -2.07
N LEU A 104 8.47 6.31 -2.97
CA LEU A 104 7.30 6.46 -3.83
C LEU A 104 7.15 5.26 -4.79
N SER A 105 8.25 4.82 -5.41
CA SER A 105 8.31 3.62 -6.26
C SER A 105 7.85 2.36 -5.51
N CYS A 106 8.28 2.19 -4.25
CA CYS A 106 7.85 1.07 -3.42
C CYS A 106 6.37 1.17 -3.01
N ALA A 107 5.95 2.33 -2.50
CA ALA A 107 4.61 2.53 -1.95
C ALA A 107 3.52 2.51 -3.03
N ARG A 108 3.85 2.89 -4.27
CA ARG A 108 2.92 2.90 -5.40
C ARG A 108 3.03 1.64 -6.26
N ASP A 109 4.25 1.29 -6.68
CA ASP A 109 4.49 0.27 -7.70
C ASP A 109 4.99 -1.07 -7.10
N GLY A 110 5.23 -1.12 -5.79
CA GLY A 110 5.69 -2.32 -5.08
C GLY A 110 7.13 -2.74 -5.38
N LYS A 111 7.89 -1.87 -6.07
CA LYS A 111 9.31 -2.01 -6.36
C LYS A 111 10.12 -1.55 -5.14
N CYS A 112 10.36 -2.47 -4.21
CA CYS A 112 10.79 -2.08 -2.87
C CYS A 112 12.24 -2.45 -2.51
N GLN A 113 12.93 -3.25 -3.32
CA GLN A 113 14.28 -3.67 -2.97
C GLN A 113 15.25 -2.49 -2.89
N GLN A 114 15.18 -1.57 -3.85
CA GLN A 114 16.07 -0.40 -3.86
C GLN A 114 15.75 0.54 -2.69
N PHE A 115 14.47 0.79 -2.39
CA PHE A 115 14.06 1.50 -1.17
C PHE A 115 14.64 0.87 0.10
N GLU A 116 14.54 -0.46 0.24
CA GLU A 116 15.08 -1.17 1.39
C GLU A 116 16.59 -0.98 1.53
N ASN A 117 17.31 -1.05 0.41
CA ASN A 117 18.76 -0.88 0.38
C ASN A 117 19.16 0.56 0.76
N VAL A 118 18.54 1.57 0.13
CA VAL A 118 18.78 2.99 0.39
C VAL A 118 18.53 3.32 1.86
N MET A 119 17.44 2.82 2.44
CA MET A 119 17.15 3.03 3.85
C MET A 119 18.16 2.35 4.77
N ALA A 120 18.56 1.11 4.45
CA ALA A 120 19.55 0.38 5.26
C ALA A 120 20.91 1.09 5.26
N GLU A 121 21.33 1.57 4.09
CA GLU A 121 22.56 2.34 3.92
C GLU A 121 22.48 3.67 4.66
N PHE A 122 21.41 4.44 4.47
CA PHE A 122 21.19 5.71 5.16
C PHE A 122 21.20 5.55 6.69
N VAL A 123 20.53 4.53 7.22
CA VAL A 123 20.49 4.25 8.66
C VAL A 123 21.89 3.89 9.17
N ARG A 124 22.64 3.08 8.44
CA ARG A 124 23.99 2.67 8.83
C ARG A 124 24.99 3.83 8.77
N GLU A 125 24.88 4.68 7.77
CA GLU A 125 25.92 5.68 7.43
C GLU A 125 25.65 7.07 7.99
N HIS A 126 24.39 7.44 8.22
CA HIS A 126 24.00 8.81 8.57
C HIS A 126 23.14 8.93 9.82
N VAL A 127 22.52 7.87 10.32
CA VAL A 127 21.70 7.97 11.54
C VAL A 127 22.60 7.82 12.78
N ASN A 128 22.41 8.70 13.76
CA ASN A 128 23.17 8.66 15.00
C ASN A 128 22.90 7.35 15.76
N LYS A 129 23.95 6.79 16.38
CA LYS A 129 23.92 5.45 17.03
C LYS A 129 22.75 5.22 17.98
N ARG A 130 22.33 6.27 18.71
CA ARG A 130 21.17 6.24 19.61
C ARG A 130 19.88 5.84 18.88
N TYR A 131 19.67 6.36 17.68
CA TYR A 131 18.46 6.16 16.89
C TYR A 131 18.55 4.91 16.00
N VAL A 132 19.76 4.52 15.56
CA VAL A 132 19.99 3.25 14.85
C VAL A 132 19.43 2.06 15.64
N GLY A 133 19.69 2.01 16.96
CA GLY A 133 19.16 0.94 17.80
C GLY A 133 17.63 0.85 17.84
N ILE A 134 16.91 1.97 17.64
CA ILE A 134 15.45 1.95 17.51
C ILE A 134 15.05 1.28 16.19
N VAL A 135 15.70 1.68 15.10
CA VAL A 135 15.42 1.15 13.76
C VAL A 135 15.70 -0.36 13.69
N GLU A 136 16.84 -0.81 14.24
CA GLU A 136 17.23 -2.23 14.23
C GLU A 136 16.27 -3.11 15.04
N VAL A 137 15.74 -2.61 16.15
CA VAL A 137 14.74 -3.33 16.96
C VAL A 137 13.41 -3.45 16.23
N VAL A 138 12.97 -2.36 15.57
CA VAL A 138 11.69 -2.32 14.85
C VAL A 138 11.76 -3.07 13.52
N PHE A 139 12.90 -3.03 12.84
CA PHE A 139 13.16 -3.62 11.53
C PHE A 139 14.39 -4.53 11.56
N PRO A 140 14.29 -5.70 12.21
CA PRO A 140 15.43 -6.61 12.41
C PRO A 140 15.97 -7.23 11.11
N ASN A 141 15.24 -7.10 9.99
CA ASN A 141 15.66 -7.56 8.67
C ASN A 141 15.82 -6.40 7.68
N MET A 142 16.08 -5.18 8.18
CA MET A 142 16.39 -4.02 7.33
C MET A 142 17.53 -4.32 6.35
N GLY A 143 17.38 -3.91 5.09
CA GLY A 143 18.33 -4.21 4.02
C GLY A 143 18.25 -5.65 3.49
N GLY A 144 17.30 -6.44 3.99
CA GLY A 144 17.05 -7.80 3.54
C GLY A 144 16.44 -7.89 2.14
N ASP A 145 16.44 -9.10 1.61
CA ASP A 145 15.79 -9.43 0.34
C ASP A 145 14.26 -9.42 0.50
N VAL A 146 13.60 -8.42 -0.10
CA VAL A 146 12.15 -8.18 0.02
C VAL A 146 11.30 -9.18 -0.77
N SER A 147 11.92 -10.03 -1.59
CA SER A 147 11.23 -11.13 -2.29
C SER A 147 11.00 -12.33 -1.37
N LYS A 148 11.81 -12.45 -0.31
CA LYS A 148 11.65 -13.51 0.69
C LYS A 148 10.56 -13.12 1.67
N GLU A 149 9.77 -14.09 2.11
CA GLU A 149 8.75 -13.90 3.15
C GLU A 149 9.37 -13.77 4.55
N LYS A 150 10.28 -12.80 4.72
CA LYS A 150 10.88 -12.45 6.01
C LYS A 150 10.29 -11.14 6.50
N ALA A 151 9.63 -11.19 7.66
CA ALA A 151 9.06 -10.01 8.31
C ALA A 151 10.18 -9.11 8.88
N GLY A 152 9.90 -7.82 9.04
CA GLY A 152 10.83 -6.88 9.69
C GLY A 152 11.79 -6.18 8.73
N THR A 153 11.46 -6.12 7.43
CA THR A 153 12.00 -5.09 6.52
C THR A 153 11.23 -3.79 6.71
N ILE A 154 11.82 -2.65 6.33
CA ILE A 154 11.12 -1.36 6.35
C ILE A 154 9.98 -1.38 5.32
N THR A 155 10.24 -1.98 4.17
CA THR A 155 9.33 -2.23 3.05
C THR A 155 7.96 -2.76 3.48
N GLU A 156 7.91 -3.64 4.48
CA GLU A 156 6.65 -4.23 4.96
C GLU A 156 5.63 -3.17 5.41
N THR A 157 6.12 -2.02 5.89
CA THR A 157 5.26 -0.91 6.36
C THR A 157 4.79 -0.01 5.23
N VAL A 158 5.57 0.11 4.15
CA VAL A 158 5.32 1.08 3.09
C VAL A 158 4.60 0.48 1.89
N ARG A 159 4.78 -0.83 1.62
CA ARG A 159 4.21 -1.52 0.47
C ARG A 159 2.68 -1.43 0.45
N PRO A 160 2.04 -1.25 -0.72
CA PRO A 160 0.60 -1.12 -0.80
C PRO A 160 -0.11 -2.41 -0.34
N LYS A 161 -1.09 -2.25 0.58
CA LYS A 161 -1.92 -3.35 1.08
C LYS A 161 -2.77 -3.89 -0.08
N GLY A 162 -2.51 -5.13 -0.49
CA GLY A 162 -3.21 -5.79 -1.60
C GLY A 162 -2.26 -6.37 -2.65
N MET A 163 -0.99 -5.98 -2.67
CA MET A 163 0.02 -6.50 -3.59
C MET A 163 0.85 -7.65 -3.00
N ARG A 164 0.27 -8.39 -2.04
CA ARG A 164 0.73 -9.74 -1.67
C ARG A 164 0.52 -10.63 -2.89
N SER A 165 1.56 -10.79 -3.71
CA SER A 165 1.68 -11.72 -4.83
C SER A 165 0.36 -12.15 -5.50
N ILE A 166 -0.09 -11.38 -6.50
CA ILE A 166 -1.03 -11.88 -7.51
C ILE A 166 -0.50 -13.17 -8.19
N MET A 167 0.79 -13.49 -8.01
CA MET A 167 1.41 -14.71 -8.52
C MET A 167 0.89 -16.02 -7.87
N LEU A 168 0.11 -15.97 -6.78
CA LEU A 168 -0.41 -17.20 -6.13
C LEU A 168 -1.80 -17.65 -6.61
N MET A 169 -2.53 -16.86 -7.41
CA MET A 169 -3.90 -17.24 -7.82
C MET A 169 -4.04 -17.70 -9.28
N SER A 170 -2.99 -17.62 -10.12
CA SER A 170 -3.09 -18.02 -11.53
C SER A 170 -2.93 -19.52 -11.79
N ALA A 171 -2.30 -20.27 -10.88
CA ALA A 171 -2.05 -21.70 -11.09
C ALA A 171 -3.22 -22.60 -10.63
N VAL A 172 -4.01 -22.19 -9.63
CA VAL A 172 -5.07 -23.04 -9.06
C VAL A 172 -6.45 -22.75 -9.67
N GLY A 173 -6.70 -21.52 -10.11
CA GLY A 173 -7.99 -21.14 -10.72
C GLY A 173 -8.26 -21.80 -12.08
N SER A 174 -7.21 -22.02 -12.88
CA SER A 174 -7.33 -22.61 -14.22
C SER A 174 -7.76 -24.08 -14.18
N ALA A 175 -7.18 -24.88 -13.29
CA ALA A 175 -7.50 -26.31 -13.19
C ALA A 175 -8.93 -26.54 -12.67
N ILE A 176 -9.39 -25.75 -11.69
CA ILE A 176 -10.73 -25.89 -11.12
C ILE A 176 -11.79 -25.46 -12.15
N VAL A 177 -11.58 -24.35 -12.85
CA VAL A 177 -12.52 -23.88 -13.89
C VAL A 177 -12.54 -24.84 -15.07
N GLY A 178 -11.39 -25.35 -15.51
CA GLY A 178 -11.30 -26.36 -16.56
C GLY A 178 -12.02 -27.66 -16.18
N PHE A 179 -11.84 -28.14 -14.95
CA PHE A 179 -12.49 -29.35 -14.47
C PHE A 179 -14.01 -29.19 -14.36
N LEU A 180 -14.50 -28.04 -13.87
CA LEU A 180 -15.94 -27.74 -13.81
C LEU A 180 -16.58 -27.67 -15.20
N LEU A 181 -15.89 -27.11 -16.19
CA LEU A 181 -16.36 -27.06 -17.58
C LEU A 181 -16.44 -28.47 -18.19
N VAL A 182 -15.44 -29.32 -17.95
CA VAL A 182 -15.44 -30.72 -18.42
C VAL A 182 -16.59 -31.52 -17.80
N VAL A 183 -16.84 -31.35 -16.49
CA VAL A 183 -17.95 -32.01 -15.80
C VAL A 183 -19.30 -31.53 -16.32
N LEU A 184 -19.46 -30.22 -16.59
CA LEU A 184 -20.68 -29.65 -17.18
C LEU A 184 -20.95 -30.21 -18.58
N ILE A 185 -19.93 -30.27 -19.44
CA ILE A 185 -20.06 -30.83 -20.80
C ILE A 185 -20.43 -32.31 -20.72
N ALA A 186 -19.77 -33.08 -19.86
CA ALA A 186 -20.08 -34.50 -19.65
C ALA A 186 -21.51 -34.70 -19.15
N ALA A 187 -22.00 -33.87 -18.21
CA ALA A 187 -23.37 -33.92 -17.72
C ALA A 187 -24.41 -33.60 -18.80
N ILE A 188 -24.13 -32.62 -19.66
CA ILE A 188 -25.01 -32.27 -20.80
C ILE A 188 -25.07 -33.41 -21.81
N LEU A 189 -23.92 -34.00 -22.17
CA LEU A 189 -23.85 -35.13 -23.08
C LEU A 189 -24.53 -36.38 -22.50
N TYR A 190 -24.35 -36.63 -21.21
CA TYR A 190 -25.03 -37.72 -20.50
C TYR A 190 -26.54 -37.53 -20.51
N ARG A 191 -27.04 -36.33 -20.17
CA ARG A 191 -28.48 -36.01 -20.24
C ARG A 191 -29.05 -36.08 -21.66
N LYS A 192 -28.26 -35.73 -22.68
CA LYS A 192 -28.67 -35.85 -24.08
C LYS A 192 -28.75 -37.32 -24.53
N LYS A 193 -27.81 -38.15 -24.09
CA LYS A 193 -27.77 -39.61 -24.38
C LYS A 193 -28.83 -40.40 -23.59
N HIS A 194 -29.14 -39.98 -22.36
CA HIS A 194 -30.12 -40.61 -21.48
C HIS A 194 -31.47 -39.90 -21.43
N ARG A 195 -31.74 -38.91 -22.30
CA ARG A 195 -33.12 -38.47 -22.53
C ARG A 195 -33.86 -39.69 -23.09
N PRO A 196 -34.79 -40.30 -22.33
CA PRO A 196 -35.66 -41.31 -22.90
C PRO A 196 -36.40 -40.60 -24.03
N GLY A 197 -36.32 -41.14 -25.24
CA GLY A 197 -37.11 -40.65 -26.35
C GLY A 197 -38.55 -40.50 -25.85
N ASP A 198 -39.11 -39.31 -26.03
CA ASP A 198 -40.44 -38.96 -25.58
C ASP A 198 -41.47 -39.74 -26.41
N LYS A 199 -41.58 -41.04 -26.13
CA LYS A 199 -42.62 -41.95 -26.63
C LYS A 199 -43.94 -41.74 -25.88
N LYS A 200 -44.13 -40.63 -25.16
CA LYS A 200 -45.36 -40.31 -24.45
C LYS A 200 -46.19 -39.19 -25.07
N LEU A 201 -45.75 -38.61 -26.19
CA LEU A 201 -46.53 -37.60 -26.95
C LEU A 201 -47.00 -38.10 -28.34
N GLN A 202 -47.16 -39.41 -28.55
CA GLN A 202 -47.86 -39.95 -29.73
C GLN A 202 -49.07 -40.84 -29.37
N VAL A 203 -49.25 -41.22 -28.11
CA VAL A 203 -50.40 -42.05 -27.69
C VAL A 203 -51.61 -41.21 -27.25
N LEU A 204 -51.41 -39.94 -26.87
CA LEU A 204 -52.49 -39.01 -26.51
C LEU A 204 -53.14 -38.31 -27.72
N GLN A 205 -52.57 -38.48 -28.93
CA GLN A 205 -53.08 -37.86 -30.15
C GLN A 205 -53.86 -38.83 -31.05
N ALA A 206 -54.00 -40.10 -30.65
CA ALA A 206 -54.69 -41.15 -31.41
C ALA A 206 -56.11 -41.46 -30.93
N ASN A 207 -56.58 -40.88 -29.82
CA ASN A 207 -57.92 -41.13 -29.27
C ASN A 207 -58.64 -39.82 -28.95
N HIS A 208 -59.12 -39.12 -29.97
CA HIS A 208 -60.32 -38.30 -29.81
C HIS A 208 -61.18 -38.40 -31.09
N PRO A 209 -62.48 -38.74 -30.95
CA PRO A 209 -63.39 -38.96 -32.06
C PRO A 209 -63.74 -37.64 -32.76
N CYS A 210 -63.85 -37.71 -34.09
CA CYS A 210 -64.46 -36.68 -34.91
C CYS A 210 -65.88 -36.39 -34.41
N VAL A 211 -66.15 -35.16 -33.96
CA VAL A 211 -67.51 -34.62 -33.89
C VAL A 211 -67.69 -33.71 -35.09
N ASP A 212 -68.62 -34.12 -35.94
CA ASP A 212 -69.07 -33.48 -37.15
C ASP A 212 -69.80 -32.16 -36.81
N TYR A 213 -69.32 -31.04 -37.35
CA TYR A 213 -70.09 -29.81 -37.42
C TYR A 213 -70.71 -29.73 -38.81
N GLY A 214 -71.92 -30.29 -38.93
CA GLY A 214 -72.80 -30.04 -40.06
C GLY A 214 -73.15 -28.54 -40.15
N LYS A 215 -72.98 -27.97 -41.34
CA LYS A 215 -73.51 -26.66 -41.74
C LYS A 215 -74.82 -26.88 -42.50
N ALA A 216 -75.93 -26.40 -41.96
CA ALA A 216 -77.09 -25.84 -42.66
C ALA A 216 -78.07 -25.28 -41.63
#